data_AF-A0AAP2UHT3-F1
#
_entry.id   AF-A0AAP2UHT3-F1
#
_cell.length_a   1.000
_cell.length_b   1.000
_cell.length_c   1.000
_cell.angle_alpha   90.00
_cell.angle_beta   90.00
_cell.angle_gamma   90.00
#
_symmetry.space_group_name_H-M   'P 1'
#
loop_
_entity.id
_entity.type
_entity.pdbx_description
1 polymer ?
#
loop_
_entity_poly.entity_id
_entity_poly.type
_entity_poly.pdbx_seq_one_letter_code
_entity_poly.pdbx_strand_id
1 'polypeptide(L)'
;MNKKAICFKTIETHTLGEPTRIVTEGFPKYAAKSMMEYKEYLENNYDQYRSAHMCEPRGHKDMVGALLVEPISKKSGYRYHLHGC
;
A
#
# COMPACT_ATOMS: atom_id res chain seq x y z
N MET A 1 -5.92 28.41 3.00
CA MET A 1 -6.56 27.11 3.28
C MET A 1 -5.46 26.11 3.63
N ASN A 2 -5.24 25.81 4.92
CA ASN A 2 -4.22 24.84 5.34
C ASN A 2 -4.78 23.42 5.15
N LYS A 3 -4.62 22.85 3.95
CA LYS A 3 -4.83 21.41 3.76
C LYS A 3 -3.62 20.69 4.34
N LYS A 4 -3.84 19.93 5.42
CA LYS A 4 -2.81 19.05 5.99
C LYS A 4 -2.41 18.06 4.89
N ALA A 5 -1.12 18.03 4.54
CA ALA A 5 -0.61 17.08 3.56
C ALA A 5 -0.79 15.64 4.08
N ILE A 6 -1.19 14.73 3.18
CA ILE A 6 -1.19 13.30 3.46
C ILE A 6 0.26 12.83 3.35
N CYS A 7 0.75 12.15 4.39
CA CYS A 7 2.12 11.67 4.48
C CYS A 7 2.11 10.15 4.65
N PHE A 8 2.96 9.47 3.89
CA PHE A 8 3.15 8.03 3.93
C PHE A 8 4.61 7.75 4.24
N LYS A 9 4.87 6.72 5.04
CA LYS A 9 6.23 6.23 5.27
C LYS A 9 6.44 4.95 4.49
N THR A 10 7.57 4.86 3.79
CA THR A 10 7.93 3.71 2.99
C THR A 10 9.34 3.22 3.30
N ILE A 11 9.54 1.94 3.08
CA ILE A 11 10.86 1.31 2.97
C ILE A 11 10.98 0.81 1.54
N GLU A 12 12.00 1.26 0.83
CA GLU A 12 12.27 0.84 -0.54
C GLU A 12 13.32 -0.28 -0.52
N THR A 13 13.05 -1.36 -1.26
CA THR A 13 13.98 -2.48 -1.45
C THR A 13 14.00 -2.88 -2.92
N HIS A 14 14.90 -3.78 -3.28
CA HIS A 14 14.84 -4.44 -4.58
C HIS A 14 15.21 -5.92 -4.45
N THR A 15 14.65 -6.76 -5.31
CA THR A 15 15.03 -8.16 -5.43
C THR A 15 15.48 -8.41 -6.86
N LEU A 16 16.78 -8.68 -7.07
CA LEU A 16 17.36 -8.89 -8.40
C LEU A 16 17.10 -7.73 -9.39
N GLY A 17 16.98 -6.50 -8.88
CA GLY A 17 16.75 -5.30 -9.68
C GLY A 17 15.28 -4.87 -9.76
N GLU A 18 14.36 -5.73 -9.36
CA GLU A 18 12.93 -5.39 -9.29
C GLU A 18 12.65 -4.53 -8.04
N PRO A 19 12.17 -3.28 -8.19
CA PRO A 19 11.94 -2.39 -7.07
C PRO A 19 10.68 -2.79 -6.30
N THR A 20 10.76 -2.71 -4.97
CA THR A 20 9.63 -2.96 -4.07
C THR A 20 9.51 -1.84 -3.06
N ARG A 21 8.34 -1.18 -3.05
CA ARG A 21 7.95 -0.18 -2.07
C ARG A 21 7.09 -0.78 -0.98
N ILE A 22 7.57 -0.79 0.26
CA ILE A 22 6.82 -1.27 1.43
C ILE A 22 6.29 -0.08 2.21
N VAL A 23 4.99 0.16 2.15
CA VAL A 23 4.32 1.22 2.92
C VAL A 23 4.09 0.75 4.36
N THR A 24 4.65 1.48 5.32
CA THR A 24 4.57 1.15 6.75
C THR A 24 3.55 2.00 7.51
N GLU A 25 3.29 3.22 7.03
CA GLU A 25 2.33 4.15 7.64
C GLU A 25 1.62 5.01 6.57
N GLY A 26 0.41 5.49 6.88
CA GLY A 26 -0.33 6.51 6.10
C GLY A 26 -1.58 6.01 5.39
N PHE A 27 -1.74 4.69 5.20
CA PHE A 27 -2.98 4.13 4.65
C PHE A 27 -4.12 4.07 5.69
N PRO A 28 -5.39 4.17 5.25
CA PRO A 28 -6.54 4.14 6.14
C PRO A 28 -6.69 2.75 6.78
N LYS A 29 -6.97 2.72 8.08
CA LYS A 29 -7.26 1.47 8.79
C LYS A 29 -8.71 1.07 8.55
N TYR A 30 -8.96 -0.23 8.35
CA TYR A 30 -10.30 -0.79 8.22
C TYR A 30 -10.37 -2.13 8.96
N ALA A 31 -11.42 -2.32 9.74
CA ALA A 31 -11.64 -3.54 10.53
C ALA A 31 -12.25 -4.64 9.65
N ALA A 32 -11.47 -5.12 8.69
CA ALA A 32 -11.90 -6.15 7.76
C ALA A 32 -11.90 -7.54 8.42
N LYS A 33 -12.80 -8.41 7.97
CA LYS A 33 -12.88 -9.82 8.39
C LYS A 33 -11.90 -10.71 7.62
N SER A 34 -11.38 -10.23 6.49
CA SER A 34 -10.39 -10.92 5.67
C SER A 34 -9.49 -9.94 4.92
N MET A 35 -8.33 -10.43 4.46
CA MET A 35 -7.43 -9.62 3.63
C MET A 35 -8.07 -9.24 2.29
N MET A 36 -8.98 -10.06 1.77
CA MET A 36 -9.70 -9.80 0.53
C MET A 36 -10.71 -8.66 0.70
N GLU A 37 -11.43 -8.64 1.82
CA GLU A 37 -12.34 -7.53 2.15
C GLU A 37 -11.56 -6.22 2.33
N TYR A 38 -10.39 -6.26 2.97
CA TYR A 38 -9.57 -5.06 3.12
C TYR A 38 -9.01 -4.58 1.78
N LYS A 39 -8.58 -5.50 0.92
CA LYS A 39 -8.18 -5.21 -0.47
C LYS A 39 -9.29 -4.46 -1.21
N GLU A 40 -10.49 -5.05 -1.24
CA GLU A 40 -11.63 -4.49 -1.95
C GLU A 40 -12.03 -3.12 -1.40
N TYR A 41 -11.97 -2.93 -0.08
CA TYR A 41 -12.18 -1.64 0.54
C TYR A 41 -11.17 -0.58 0.04
N LEU A 42 -9.89 -0.92 -0.02
CA LEU A 42 -8.86 0.00 -0.51
C LEU A 42 -9.01 0.30 -2.00
N GLU A 43 -9.31 -0.70 -2.83
CA GLU A 43 -9.54 -0.52 -4.28
C GLU A 43 -10.75 0.39 -4.54
N ASN A 44 -11.85 0.17 -3.83
CA ASN A 44 -13.08 0.94 -4.06
C ASN A 44 -13.05 2.37 -3.50
N ASN A 45 -12.23 2.65 -2.48
CA ASN A 45 -12.27 3.93 -1.76
C ASN A 45 -10.96 4.74 -1.82
N TYR A 46 -9.83 4.09 -2.09
CA TYR A 46 -8.49 4.66 -1.94
C TYR A 46 -7.51 4.30 -3.06
N ASP A 47 -8.00 3.95 -4.26
CA ASP A 47 -7.13 3.68 -5.41
C ASP A 47 -6.22 4.88 -5.75
N GLN A 48 -6.69 6.11 -5.50
CA GLN A 48 -5.86 7.31 -5.68
C GLN A 48 -4.57 7.28 -4.86
N TYR A 49 -4.56 6.62 -3.70
CA TYR A 49 -3.34 6.46 -2.90
C TYR A 49 -2.41 5.43 -3.54
N ARG A 50 -2.93 4.30 -4.02
CA ARG A 50 -2.13 3.32 -4.78
C ARG A 50 -1.50 3.98 -6.00
N SER A 51 -2.31 4.64 -6.84
CA SER A 51 -1.84 5.35 -8.03
C SER A 51 -0.77 6.40 -7.72
N ALA A 52 -0.96 7.21 -6.67
CA ALA A 52 0.02 8.23 -6.27
C ALA A 52 1.38 7.67 -5.81
N HIS A 53 1.44 6.39 -5.41
CA HIS A 53 2.66 5.71 -5.01
C HIS A 53 3.27 4.87 -6.13
N MET A 54 2.44 4.23 -6.97
CA MET A 54 2.92 3.28 -7.97
C MET A 54 3.23 3.97 -9.30
N CYS A 55 2.44 4.97 -9.67
CA CYS A 55 2.63 5.70 -10.93
C CYS A 55 3.59 6.89 -10.80
N GLU A 56 4.02 7.41 -11.94
CA GLU A 56 4.79 8.66 -11.99
C GLU A 56 4.02 9.82 -11.34
N PRO A 57 4.69 10.78 -10.66
CA PRO A 57 6.15 10.97 -10.63
C PRO A 57 6.87 10.27 -9.47
N ARG A 58 6.16 9.53 -8.59
CA ARG A 58 6.77 8.92 -7.39
C ARG A 58 7.13 7.45 -7.56
N GLY A 59 6.51 6.79 -8.51
CA GLY A 59 6.85 5.44 -8.96
C GLY A 59 7.09 5.41 -10.46
N HIS A 60 6.90 4.24 -11.05
CA HIS A 60 7.00 3.98 -12.48
C HIS A 60 6.23 2.69 -12.78
N LYS A 61 6.08 2.38 -14.08
CA LYS A 61 5.29 1.24 -14.55
C LYS A 61 5.64 -0.10 -13.88
N ASP A 62 6.93 -0.34 -13.63
CA ASP A 62 7.42 -1.58 -13.04
C ASP A 62 7.54 -1.52 -11.50
N MET A 63 6.89 -0.56 -10.83
CA MET A 63 6.93 -0.47 -9.37
C MET A 63 6.06 -1.54 -8.73
N VAL A 64 6.64 -2.35 -7.84
CA VAL A 64 5.90 -3.30 -7.01
C VAL A 64 5.65 -2.70 -5.62
N GLY A 65 4.40 -2.79 -5.14
CA GLY A 65 4.04 -2.27 -3.82
C GLY A 65 3.65 -3.36 -2.81
N ALA A 66 3.89 -3.07 -1.54
CA ALA A 66 3.35 -3.82 -0.41
C ALA A 66 2.88 -2.85 0.66
N LEU A 67 1.79 -3.21 1.35
CA LEU A 67 1.31 -2.48 2.53
C LEU A 67 1.51 -3.38 3.76
N LEU A 68 2.17 -2.83 4.77
CA LEU A 68 2.31 -3.46 6.07
C LEU A 68 1.03 -3.22 6.87
N VAL A 69 0.37 -4.30 7.26
CA VAL A 69 -0.95 -4.26 7.90
C VAL A 69 -0.97 -5.22 9.06
N GLU A 70 -1.72 -4.88 10.10
CA GLU A 70 -1.96 -5.80 11.22
C GLU A 70 -2.57 -7.12 10.72
N PRO A 71 -2.20 -8.28 11.29
CA PRO A 71 -2.76 -9.55 10.90
C PRO A 71 -4.25 -9.58 11.22
N ILE A 72 -5.07 -9.92 10.23
CA ILE A 72 -6.51 -10.13 10.44
C ILE A 72 -6.78 -11.47 11.15
N SER A 73 -5.89 -12.46 10.98
CA SER A 73 -5.94 -13.74 11.69
C SER A 73 -4.72 -13.93 12.58
N LYS A 74 -4.89 -14.67 13.69
CA LYS A 74 -3.80 -15.00 14.62
C LYS A 74 -2.68 -15.85 13.98
N LYS A 75 -2.92 -16.47 12.81
CA LYS A 75 -1.99 -17.39 12.14
C LYS A 75 -1.26 -16.76 10.93
N SER A 76 -1.63 -15.55 10.52
CA SER A 76 -1.03 -14.89 9.36
C SER A 76 0.01 -13.86 9.78
N GLY A 77 1.06 -13.69 8.97
CA GLY A 77 1.97 -12.54 9.08
C GLY A 77 1.32 -11.25 8.54
N TYR A 78 2.04 -10.13 8.69
CA TYR A 78 1.63 -8.79 8.26
C TYR A 78 1.91 -8.62 6.75
N ARG A 79 0.91 -8.66 5.86
CA ARG A 79 1.12 -8.19 4.46
C ARG A 79 -0.15 -8.03 3.63
N TYR A 80 -0.18 -6.97 2.84
CA TYR A 80 -0.99 -6.82 1.63
C TYR A 80 -0.11 -6.43 0.43
N HIS A 81 -0.46 -6.84 -0.80
CA HIS A 81 0.27 -6.50 -2.03
C HIS A 81 -0.48 -5.41 -2.81
N LEU A 82 0.21 -4.34 -3.16
CA LEU A 82 -0.31 -3.30 -4.04
C LEU A 82 0.18 -3.60 -5.46
N HIS A 83 -0.74 -3.84 -6.38
CA HIS A 83 -0.40 -3.97 -7.79
C HIS A 83 0.02 -2.60 -8.36
N GLY A 84 1.01 -2.64 -9.27
CA GLY A 84 1.68 -1.48 -9.85
C GLY A 84 0.75 -0.53 -10.63
N CYS A 85 1.36 0.43 -11.33
CA CYS A 85 0.65 1.17 -12.36
C CYS A 85 0.26 0.19 -13.50
#